data_AF-A0A1M4ENF5-F1
#
_entry.id   AF-A0A1M4ENF5-F1
#
_cell.length_a   1.000
_cell.length_b   1.000
_cell.length_c   1.000
_cell.angle_alpha   90.00
_cell.angle_beta   90.00
_cell.angle_gamma   90.00
#
_symmetry.space_group_name_H-M   'P 1'
#
loop_
_entity.id
_entity.type
_entity.pdbx_description
1 polymer ?
#
loop_
_entity_poly.entity_id
_entity_poly.type
_entity_poly.pdbx_seq_one_letter_code
_entity_poly.pdbx_strand_id
1 'polypeptide(L)'
;MTTTSYFQAPLHPTDWDAVAVPASTREGLVVVWLCEEGAERLGKRRLHLGSHGYASLAIDGQDTPVHRYLLGLKRGDGLLGDHINGDRLDNRLSNLRIATHQSNAGNRRALSSSGYRGVVRSGNRWVAQGKVNQRTHYLGTYDTAEEAAQVSHEWRTRNLPGYEGTGRNRYSRTPIFLAAATETA
;
A
#
# COMPACT_ATOMS: atom_id res chain seq x y z
N MET A 1 -15.21 18.62 -28.67
CA MET A 1 -14.80 17.34 -28.04
C MET A 1 -14.30 17.69 -26.65
N THR A 2 -15.15 17.50 -25.64
CA THR A 2 -14.87 17.94 -24.26
C THR A 2 -14.21 16.77 -23.54
N THR A 3 -12.90 16.85 -23.31
CA THR A 3 -12.16 15.87 -22.52
C THR A 3 -12.59 16.02 -21.06
N THR A 4 -13.55 15.21 -20.63
CA THR A 4 -13.93 15.08 -19.22
C THR A 4 -12.76 14.42 -18.48
N SER A 5 -11.88 15.24 -17.87
CA SER A 5 -10.87 14.72 -16.96
C SER A 5 -11.57 14.23 -15.69
N TYR A 6 -11.55 12.92 -15.45
CA TYR A 6 -11.99 12.35 -14.19
C TYR A 6 -11.03 12.78 -13.07
N PHE A 7 -11.42 13.82 -12.32
CA PHE A 7 -10.80 14.16 -11.05
C PHE A 7 -11.36 13.20 -10.00
N GLN A 8 -10.57 12.22 -9.59
CA GLN A 8 -10.88 11.41 -8.41
C GLN A 8 -10.16 12.05 -7.22
N ALA A 9 -10.93 12.73 -6.36
CA ALA A 9 -10.41 13.30 -5.12
C ALA A 9 -9.82 12.18 -4.22
N PRO A 10 -8.80 12.48 -3.40
CA PRO A 10 -8.22 11.48 -2.51
C PRO A 10 -9.26 10.98 -1.50
N LEU A 11 -9.19 9.68 -1.19
CA LEU A 11 -10.19 8.93 -0.44
C LEU A 11 -10.22 9.23 1.07
N HIS A 12 -9.57 10.29 1.58
CA HIS A 12 -9.46 10.53 3.02
C HIS A 12 -9.95 11.93 3.48
N PRO A 13 -10.73 12.02 4.56
CA PRO A 13 -11.33 13.28 5.04
C PRO A 13 -10.39 14.21 5.84
N THR A 14 -9.07 14.00 5.80
CA THR A 14 -8.07 14.76 6.60
C THR A 14 -7.09 15.57 5.73
N ASP A 15 -7.49 15.90 4.50
CA ASP A 15 -6.62 16.35 3.41
C ASP A 15 -6.35 17.87 3.37
N TRP A 16 -5.96 18.50 4.49
CA TRP A 16 -5.64 19.94 4.48
C TRP A 16 -4.29 20.28 3.81
N ASP A 17 -3.43 19.28 3.62
CA ASP A 17 -2.04 19.38 3.16
C ASP A 17 -1.77 18.57 1.89
N ALA A 18 -2.83 18.16 1.18
CA ALA A 18 -2.72 17.47 -0.12
C ALA A 18 -2.50 18.46 -1.28
N VAL A 19 -1.36 18.34 -1.96
CA VAL A 19 -1.00 19.14 -3.14
C VAL A 19 -1.19 18.31 -4.41
N ALA A 20 -2.01 18.82 -5.33
CA ALA A 20 -2.22 18.25 -6.65
C ALA A 20 -1.06 18.64 -7.58
N VAL A 21 -0.30 17.65 -8.05
CA VAL A 21 0.79 17.86 -9.02
C VAL A 21 0.47 17.14 -10.32
N PRO A 22 0.50 17.82 -11.48
CA PRO A 22 0.21 17.18 -12.76
C PRO A 22 1.37 16.27 -13.19
N ALA A 23 1.02 15.07 -13.65
CA ALA A 23 1.92 14.15 -14.33
C ALA A 23 1.46 13.90 -15.77
N SER A 24 2.41 13.86 -16.71
CA SER A 24 2.13 13.54 -18.10
C SER A 24 1.97 12.04 -18.33
N THR A 25 1.03 11.69 -19.21
CA THR A 25 0.80 10.35 -19.72
C THR A 25 0.71 10.39 -21.26
N ARG A 26 0.59 9.23 -21.91
CA ARG A 26 0.33 9.18 -23.37
C ARG A 26 -1.04 9.78 -23.76
N GLU A 27 -2.00 9.75 -22.83
CA GLU A 27 -3.40 10.11 -23.10
C GLU A 27 -3.76 11.52 -22.58
N GLY A 28 -2.87 12.15 -21.81
CA GLY A 28 -3.11 13.46 -21.21
C GLY A 28 -2.46 13.61 -19.84
N LEU A 29 -2.93 14.60 -19.07
CA LEU A 29 -2.45 14.83 -17.71
C LEU A 29 -3.28 14.04 -16.70
N VAL A 30 -2.60 13.48 -15.70
CA VAL A 30 -3.21 12.88 -14.51
C VAL A 30 -2.72 13.61 -13.27
N VAL A 31 -3.53 13.61 -12.21
CA VAL A 31 -3.16 14.22 -10.93
C VAL A 31 -2.44 13.21 -10.07
N VAL A 32 -1.33 13.64 -9.49
CA VAL A 32 -0.58 12.93 -8.46
C VAL A 32 -0.70 13.75 -7.18
N TRP A 33 -1.08 13.10 -6.09
CA TRP A 33 -1.25 13.74 -4.79
C TRP A 33 0.06 13.64 -4.00
N LEU A 34 0.56 14.77 -3.52
CA LEU A 34 1.71 14.84 -2.63
C LEU A 34 1.29 15.55 -1.34
N CYS A 35 2.09 15.40 -0.28
CA CYS A 35 2.00 16.31 0.86
C CYS A 35 2.73 17.62 0.51
N GLU A 36 2.46 18.70 1.23
CA GLU A 36 3.10 20.00 1.04
C GLU A 36 4.64 19.89 0.97
N GLU A 37 5.25 19.28 2.00
CA GLU A 37 6.70 19.03 2.03
C GLU A 37 7.17 18.23 0.81
N GLY A 38 6.40 17.23 0.39
CA GLY A 38 6.73 16.43 -0.79
C GLY A 38 6.72 17.25 -2.09
N ALA A 39 5.75 18.16 -2.22
CA ALA A 39 5.65 19.06 -3.36
C ALA A 39 6.77 20.11 -3.34
N GLU A 40 7.14 20.65 -2.18
CA GLU A 40 8.29 21.53 -2.02
C GLU A 40 9.59 20.83 -2.40
N ARG A 41 9.80 19.61 -1.88
CA ARG A 41 10.93 18.75 -2.24
C ARG A 41 10.95 18.40 -3.72
N LEU A 42 9.83 18.43 -4.44
CA LEU A 42 9.74 18.25 -5.88
C LEU A 42 10.10 19.54 -6.64
N GLY A 43 9.71 20.70 -6.11
CA GLY A 43 9.91 22.00 -6.76
C GLY A 43 9.27 22.05 -8.16
N LYS A 44 9.97 22.62 -9.14
CA LYS A 44 9.46 22.82 -10.51
C LYS A 44 9.64 21.61 -11.45
N ARG A 45 10.01 20.43 -10.93
CA ARG A 45 10.25 19.24 -11.76
C ARG A 45 8.93 18.70 -12.29
N ARG A 46 8.97 18.24 -13.54
CA ARG A 46 7.83 17.61 -14.20
C ARG A 46 7.73 16.15 -13.79
N LEU A 47 6.51 15.69 -13.59
CA LEU A 47 6.18 14.29 -13.38
C LEU A 47 5.69 13.65 -14.68
N HIS A 48 5.93 12.36 -14.82
CA HIS A 48 5.31 11.52 -15.84
C HIS A 48 4.88 10.18 -15.24
N LEU A 49 3.88 9.55 -15.83
CA LEU A 49 3.41 8.23 -15.42
C LEU A 49 4.14 7.14 -16.21
N GLY A 50 4.91 6.31 -15.51
CA GLY A 50 5.59 5.17 -16.11
C GLY A 50 4.62 4.04 -16.51
N SER A 51 5.09 3.09 -17.31
CA SER A 51 4.30 1.93 -17.79
C SER A 51 3.73 1.04 -16.67
N HIS A 52 4.33 1.11 -15.47
CA HIS A 52 3.90 0.37 -14.28
C HIS A 52 2.85 1.14 -13.44
N GLY A 53 2.41 2.32 -13.90
CA GLY A 53 1.43 3.16 -13.22
C GLY A 53 1.98 3.98 -12.05
N TYR A 54 3.31 4.09 -11.91
CA TYR A 54 3.94 4.95 -10.90
C TYR A 54 4.24 6.32 -11.51
N ALA A 55 3.98 7.38 -10.74
CA ALA A 55 4.51 8.69 -11.05
C ALA A 55 6.03 8.70 -10.82
N SER A 56 6.77 9.25 -11.78
CA SER A 56 8.23 9.34 -11.74
C SER A 56 8.70 10.74 -12.15
N LEU A 57 9.95 11.03 -11.79
CA LEU A 57 10.66 12.26 -12.11
C LEU A 57 12.10 11.95 -12.52
N ALA A 58 12.69 12.80 -13.37
CA ALA A 58 14.10 12.70 -13.70
C ALA A 58 14.97 13.29 -12.57
N ILE A 59 15.89 12.47 -12.04
CA ILE A 59 16.95 12.86 -11.09
C ILE A 59 18.28 12.43 -11.69
N ASP A 60 19.22 13.35 -11.89
CA ASP A 60 20.56 13.08 -12.44
C ASP A 60 20.52 12.25 -13.73
N GLY A 61 19.56 12.56 -14.61
CA GLY A 61 19.35 11.86 -15.88
C GLY A 61 18.69 10.47 -15.77
N GLN A 62 18.29 10.05 -14.56
CA GLN A 62 17.64 8.77 -14.29
C GLN A 62 16.19 8.95 -13.88
N ASP A 63 15.32 8.12 -14.46
CA ASP A 63 13.91 8.10 -14.07
C ASP A 63 13.74 7.47 -12.68
N THR A 64 13.24 8.25 -11.73
CA THR A 64 13.09 7.87 -10.34
C THR A 64 11.62 7.96 -9.93
N PRO A 65 11.00 6.88 -9.42
CA PRO A 65 9.64 6.93 -8.92
C PRO A 65 9.50 7.93 -7.76
N VAL A 66 8.42 8.73 -7.77
CA VAL A 66 8.15 9.79 -6.77
C VAL A 66 8.15 9.21 -5.36
N HIS A 67 7.46 8.09 -5.14
CA HIS A 67 7.41 7.44 -3.83
C HIS A 67 8.81 7.06 -3.28
N ARG A 68 9.75 6.64 -4.15
CA ARG A 68 11.13 6.33 -3.72
C ARG A 68 11.89 7.59 -3.40
N TYR A 69 11.75 8.61 -4.23
CA TYR A 69 12.39 9.91 -4.03
C TYR A 69 11.98 10.53 -2.69
N LEU A 70 10.68 10.53 -2.38
CA LEU A 70 10.15 11.10 -1.14
C LEU A 70 10.59 10.31 0.10
N LEU A 71 10.73 8.99 -0.01
CA LEU A 71 11.28 8.12 1.05
C LEU A 71 12.81 8.16 1.16
N GLY A 72 13.50 8.94 0.31
CA GLY A 72 14.97 9.02 0.31
C GLY A 72 15.67 7.72 -0.12
N LEU A 73 14.94 6.82 -0.80
CA LEU A 73 15.45 5.52 -1.21
C LEU A 73 16.34 5.66 -2.45
N LYS A 74 17.52 5.04 -2.39
CA LYS A 74 18.51 5.08 -3.47
C LYS A 74 18.36 3.88 -4.38
N ARG A 75 18.74 4.00 -5.64
CA ARG A 75 18.76 2.84 -6.53
C ARG A 75 19.79 1.82 -6.00
N GLY A 76 19.36 0.57 -5.83
CA GLY A 76 20.25 -0.52 -5.38
C GLY A 76 20.37 -0.69 -3.86
N ASP A 77 19.62 0.05 -3.05
CA ASP A 77 19.60 -0.10 -1.58
C ASP A 77 18.92 -1.39 -1.08
N GLY A 78 18.26 -2.13 -1.97
CA GLY A 78 17.51 -3.35 -1.63
C GLY A 78 16.20 -3.09 -0.87
N LEU A 79 15.82 -1.81 -0.70
CA LEU A 79 14.59 -1.39 -0.05
C LEU A 79 13.51 -1.11 -1.09
N LEU A 80 12.26 -1.38 -0.75
CA LEU A 80 11.10 -1.08 -1.58
C LEU A 80 10.33 0.07 -0.94
N GLY A 81 9.83 1.00 -1.76
CA GLY A 81 8.80 1.94 -1.30
C GLY A 81 7.44 1.37 -1.69
N ASP A 82 6.51 1.35 -0.73
CA ASP A 82 5.16 0.81 -0.92
C ASP A 82 4.10 1.84 -0.52
N HIS A 83 2.94 1.77 -1.16
CA HIS A 83 1.79 2.62 -0.89
C HIS A 83 0.84 1.89 0.07
N ILE A 84 0.54 2.49 1.22
CA ILE A 84 -0.26 1.86 2.29
C ILE A 84 -1.69 1.55 1.78
N ASN A 85 -2.32 2.51 1.09
CA ASN A 85 -3.63 2.32 0.45
C ASN A 85 -3.55 1.55 -0.90
N GLY A 86 -2.33 1.42 -1.45
CA GLY A 86 -2.01 0.83 -2.75
C GLY A 86 -2.52 1.61 -3.97
N ASP A 87 -2.86 2.88 -3.79
CA ASP A 87 -3.01 3.85 -4.86
C ASP A 87 -1.64 4.46 -5.20
N ARG A 88 -1.22 4.31 -6.45
CA ARG A 88 0.11 4.77 -6.92
C ARG A 88 0.15 6.27 -7.19
N LEU A 89 -1.01 6.91 -7.33
CA LEU A 89 -1.11 8.36 -7.55
C LEU A 89 -1.08 9.12 -6.23
N ASP A 90 -1.32 8.47 -5.10
CA ASP A 90 -1.25 9.06 -3.77
C ASP A 90 0.15 8.90 -3.15
N ASN A 91 1.01 9.89 -3.36
CA ASN A 91 2.40 9.91 -2.90
C ASN A 91 2.61 10.80 -1.66
N ARG A 92 1.56 11.04 -0.88
CA ARG A 92 1.69 11.71 0.43
C ARG A 92 2.55 10.86 1.35
N LEU A 93 3.45 11.47 2.13
CA LEU A 93 4.37 10.75 3.01
C LEU A 93 3.63 9.84 4.01
N SER A 94 2.47 10.28 4.51
CA SER A 94 1.58 9.48 5.37
C SER A 94 1.01 8.22 4.71
N ASN A 95 1.00 8.15 3.37
CA ASN A 95 0.56 6.99 2.60
C ASN A 95 1.74 6.14 2.08
N LEU A 96 2.99 6.51 2.38
CA LEU A 96 4.18 5.79 1.92
C LEU A 96 4.86 5.06 3.07
N ARG A 97 5.45 3.90 2.78
CA ARG A 97 6.29 3.17 3.73
C ARG A 97 7.49 2.51 3.06
N ILE A 98 8.55 2.32 3.85
CA ILE A 98 9.68 1.48 3.44
C ILE A 98 9.32 0.02 3.74
N ALA A 99 9.22 -0.79 2.71
CA ALA A 99 8.97 -2.22 2.79
C ALA A 99 10.23 -3.01 2.41
N THR A 100 10.45 -4.13 3.10
CA THR A 100 11.39 -5.16 2.62
C THR A 100 10.72 -6.00 1.53
N HIS A 101 11.50 -6.66 0.68
CA HIS A 101 10.97 -7.66 -0.27
C HIS A 101 10.07 -8.69 0.42
N GLN A 102 10.40 -9.07 1.66
CA GLN A 102 9.66 -10.02 2.47
C GLN A 102 8.33 -9.44 2.98
N SER A 103 8.33 -8.18 3.45
CA SER A 103 7.10 -7.46 3.85
C SER A 103 6.16 -7.22 2.65
N ASN A 104 6.70 -6.74 1.51
CA ASN A 104 5.91 -6.54 0.29
C ASN A 104 5.28 -7.86 -0.21
N ALA A 105 6.04 -8.96 -0.22
CA ALA A 105 5.49 -10.28 -0.54
C ALA A 105 4.39 -10.73 0.45
N GLY A 106 4.45 -10.29 1.70
CA GLY A 106 3.40 -10.48 2.71
C GLY A 106 2.11 -9.71 2.42
N ASN A 107 2.19 -8.58 1.70
CA ASN A 107 1.06 -7.69 1.36
C ASN A 107 0.35 -8.06 0.04
N ARG A 108 1.02 -8.82 -0.83
CA ARG A 108 0.46 -9.32 -2.10
C ARG A 108 -0.83 -10.12 -1.87
N ARG A 109 -1.79 -9.97 -2.79
CA ARG A 109 -3.06 -10.70 -2.78
C ARG A 109 -2.80 -12.22 -2.73
N ALA A 110 -3.55 -12.92 -1.90
CA ALA A 110 -3.50 -14.38 -1.87
C ALA A 110 -4.12 -14.91 -3.18
N LEU A 111 -3.40 -15.80 -3.86
CA LEU A 111 -3.91 -16.52 -5.03
C LEU A 111 -4.48 -17.91 -4.64
N SER A 112 -4.61 -18.18 -3.34
CA SER A 112 -5.11 -19.44 -2.83
C SER A 112 -6.63 -19.54 -2.94
N SER A 113 -7.14 -20.77 -2.97
CA SER A 113 -8.57 -21.08 -2.93
C SER A 113 -9.29 -20.55 -1.68
N SER A 114 -8.54 -20.26 -0.60
CA SER A 114 -9.04 -19.59 0.59
C SER A 114 -9.30 -18.10 0.39
N GLY A 115 -8.68 -17.44 -0.61
CA GLY A 115 -8.66 -15.98 -0.73
C GLY A 115 -7.82 -15.26 0.33
N TYR A 116 -7.30 -15.99 1.33
CA TYR A 116 -6.62 -15.44 2.50
C TYR A 116 -5.12 -15.77 2.60
N ARG A 117 -4.38 -14.77 3.06
CA ARG A 117 -2.94 -14.75 3.40
C ARG A 117 -2.51 -15.88 4.32
N GLY A 118 -1.79 -16.90 3.88
CA GLY A 118 -1.23 -17.91 4.80
C GLY A 118 -2.31 -18.84 5.37
N VAL A 119 -3.40 -19.00 4.64
CA VAL A 119 -4.50 -19.91 5.00
C VAL A 119 -4.56 -21.02 3.98
N VAL A 120 -4.42 -22.25 4.44
CA VAL A 120 -4.44 -23.46 3.61
C VAL A 120 -5.58 -24.35 4.08
N ARG A 121 -6.38 -24.86 3.14
CA ARG A 121 -7.43 -25.84 3.45
C ARG A 121 -6.79 -27.19 3.75
N SER A 122 -7.17 -27.82 4.87
CA SER A 122 -6.76 -29.17 5.24
C SER A 122 -8.00 -29.98 5.62
N GLY A 123 -8.47 -30.81 4.69
CA GLY A 123 -9.76 -31.50 4.80
C GLY A 123 -10.93 -30.52 4.94
N ASN A 124 -11.65 -30.62 6.07
CA ASN A 124 -12.77 -29.74 6.41
C ASN A 124 -12.38 -28.56 7.33
N ARG A 125 -11.09 -28.35 7.56
CA ARG A 125 -10.58 -27.29 8.43
C ARG A 125 -9.58 -26.38 7.70
N TRP A 126 -9.23 -25.27 8.34
CA TRP A 126 -8.36 -24.23 7.79
C TRP A 126 -7.11 -24.06 8.64
N VAL A 127 -5.95 -24.24 8.04
CA VAL A 127 -4.66 -24.11 8.71
C VAL A 127 -4.11 -22.70 8.51
N ALA A 128 -3.80 -22.02 9.61
CA ALA A 128 -3.09 -20.76 9.61
C ALA A 128 -1.58 -21.00 9.62
N GLN A 129 -0.86 -20.29 8.75
CA GLN A 129 0.59 -20.43 8.59
C GLN A 129 1.25 -19.07 8.40
N GLY A 130 2.36 -18.87 9.10
CA GLY A 130 3.25 -17.71 8.94
C GLY A 130 4.49 -18.11 8.15
N LYS A 131 5.01 -17.24 7.27
CA LYS A 131 6.29 -17.49 6.59
C LYS A 131 7.25 -16.35 6.85
N VAL A 132 8.39 -16.65 7.48
CA VAL A 132 9.50 -15.72 7.72
C VAL A 132 10.80 -16.43 7.38
N ASN A 133 11.74 -15.75 6.72
CA ASN A 133 13.06 -16.30 6.38
C ASN A 133 13.00 -17.68 5.71
N GLN A 134 12.06 -17.85 4.77
CA GLN A 134 11.77 -19.09 4.04
C GLN A 134 11.23 -20.27 4.87
N ARG A 135 11.13 -20.13 6.20
CA ARG A 135 10.54 -21.15 7.09
C ARG A 135 9.04 -20.89 7.27
N THR A 136 8.28 -21.98 7.24
CA THR A 136 6.83 -21.96 7.48
C THR A 136 6.57 -22.33 8.94
N HIS A 137 5.82 -21.48 9.63
CA HIS A 137 5.37 -21.66 11.01
C HIS A 137 3.90 -22.06 11.00
N TYR A 138 3.58 -23.20 11.60
CA TYR A 138 2.21 -23.60 11.86
C TYR A 138 1.66 -22.77 13.02
N LEU A 139 0.52 -22.12 12.81
CA LEU A 139 -0.09 -21.20 13.78
C LEU A 139 -1.36 -21.75 14.41
N GLY A 140 -1.91 -22.83 13.86
CA GLY A 140 -3.14 -23.44 14.34
C GLY A 140 -4.02 -23.94 13.21
N THR A 141 -5.08 -24.65 13.60
CA THR A 141 -6.15 -25.12 12.71
C THR A 141 -7.48 -24.62 13.25
N TYR A 142 -8.29 -24.05 12.36
CA TYR A 142 -9.53 -23.34 12.64
C TYR A 142 -10.67 -23.88 11.78
N ASP A 143 -11.89 -23.59 12.20
CA ASP A 143 -13.09 -24.10 11.51
C ASP A 143 -13.49 -23.20 10.35
N THR A 144 -13.12 -21.92 10.40
CA THR A 144 -13.35 -20.94 9.34
C THR A 144 -12.05 -20.43 8.72
N ALA A 145 -12.13 -20.01 7.45
CA ALA A 145 -10.99 -19.44 6.74
C ALA A 145 -10.63 -18.06 7.29
N GLU A 146 -11.63 -17.32 7.76
CA GLU A 146 -11.57 -16.00 8.37
C GLU A 146 -10.75 -16.01 9.68
N GLU A 147 -11.05 -16.94 10.59
CA GLU A 147 -10.30 -17.09 11.85
C GLU A 147 -8.83 -17.44 11.59
N ALA A 148 -8.58 -18.40 10.69
CA ALA A 148 -7.23 -18.75 10.28
C ALA A 148 -6.50 -17.54 9.64
N ALA A 149 -7.22 -16.71 8.89
CA ALA A 149 -6.67 -15.52 8.26
C ALA A 149 -6.29 -14.44 9.28
N GLN A 150 -7.12 -14.23 10.31
CA GLN A 150 -6.86 -13.30 11.38
C GLN A 150 -5.60 -13.70 12.16
N VAL A 151 -5.48 -14.98 12.54
CA VAL A 151 -4.31 -15.49 13.26
C VAL A 151 -3.03 -15.34 12.41
N SER A 152 -3.11 -15.70 11.13
CA SER A 152 -2.00 -15.51 10.18
C SER A 152 -1.64 -14.04 10.00
N HIS A 153 -2.63 -13.14 9.99
CA HIS A 153 -2.41 -11.70 9.89
C HIS A 153 -1.72 -11.15 11.14
N GLU A 154 -2.24 -11.44 12.32
CA GLU A 154 -1.66 -10.99 13.59
C GLU A 154 -0.23 -11.52 13.78
N TRP A 155 0.00 -12.79 13.45
CA TRP A 155 1.35 -13.35 13.51
C TRP A 155 2.30 -12.60 12.57
N ARG A 156 1.85 -12.26 11.36
CA ARG A 156 2.68 -11.49 10.42
C ARG A 156 2.98 -10.08 10.93
N THR A 157 2.01 -9.40 11.54
CA THR A 157 2.22 -8.08 12.17
C THR A 157 3.24 -8.13 13.29
N ARG A 158 3.27 -9.22 14.08
CA ARG A 158 4.24 -9.39 15.16
C ARG A 158 5.63 -9.85 14.69
N ASN A 159 5.72 -10.59 13.58
CA ASN A 159 6.94 -11.33 13.22
C ASN A 159 7.59 -10.89 11.90
N LEU A 160 6.94 -10.10 11.04
CA LEU A 160 7.56 -9.57 9.83
C LEU A 160 8.00 -8.11 10.06
N PRO A 161 9.31 -7.81 10.01
CA PRO A 161 9.81 -6.45 10.09
C PRO A 161 9.20 -5.56 8.99
N GLY A 162 8.56 -4.47 9.39
CA GLY A 162 7.90 -3.52 8.49
C GLY A 162 6.60 -4.02 7.86
N TYR A 163 5.94 -5.02 8.44
CA TYR A 163 4.59 -5.43 8.04
C TYR A 163 3.55 -4.80 8.97
N GLU A 164 2.90 -3.74 8.51
CA GLU A 164 1.79 -3.08 9.23
C GLU A 164 0.42 -3.60 8.79
N GLY A 165 0.41 -4.67 7.98
CA GLY A 165 -0.78 -5.10 7.29
C GLY A 165 -1.07 -4.31 6.03
N THR A 166 -2.23 -4.59 5.47
CA THR A 166 -2.76 -3.89 4.31
C THR A 166 -3.97 -3.15 4.85
N GLY A 167 -4.00 -1.80 4.79
CA GLY A 167 -5.14 -1.01 5.28
C GLY A 167 -6.49 -1.34 4.62
N ARG A 168 -6.48 -2.25 3.63
CA ARG A 168 -7.65 -2.95 3.12
C ARG A 168 -8.13 -3.93 4.19
N ASN A 169 -9.26 -3.62 4.82
CA ASN A 169 -10.03 -4.57 5.62
C ASN A 169 -10.45 -5.77 4.75
N ARG A 170 -9.56 -6.75 4.64
CA ARG A 170 -9.77 -7.97 3.83
C ARG A 170 -10.25 -9.15 4.66
N TYR A 171 -10.31 -8.99 5.98
CA TYR A 171 -10.44 -10.09 6.94
C TYR A 171 -11.70 -9.99 7.81
N SER A 172 -12.43 -8.88 7.76
CA SER A 172 -13.78 -8.80 8.31
C SER A 172 -14.77 -8.47 7.20
N ARG A 173 -15.90 -9.19 7.18
CA ARG A 173 -17.08 -8.82 6.37
C ARG A 173 -17.82 -7.61 6.95
N THR A 174 -17.37 -7.11 8.10
CA THR A 174 -17.94 -5.93 8.75
C THR A 174 -17.19 -4.69 8.26
N PRO A 175 -17.86 -3.71 7.64
CA PRO A 175 -17.23 -2.42 7.41
C PRO A 175 -16.75 -1.86 8.75
N ILE A 176 -15.50 -1.36 8.78
CA ILE A 176 -15.03 -0.56 9.91
C ILE A 176 -15.82 0.74 9.80
N PHE A 177 -16.94 0.84 10.51
CA PHE A 177 -17.40 2.16 10.93
C PHE A 177 -16.34 2.65 11.91
N LEU A 178 -15.61 3.71 11.52
CA LEU A 178 -14.82 4.48 12.47
C LEU A 178 -15.78 4.81 13.61
N ALA A 179 -15.57 4.21 14.77
CA ALA A 179 -16.30 4.60 15.96
C ALA A 179 -15.93 6.07 16.18
N ALA A 180 -16.87 6.97 15.87
CA ALA A 180 -16.80 8.34 16.29
C ALA A 180 -16.58 8.30 17.80
N ALA A 181 -15.46 8.85 18.25
CA ALA A 181 -15.25 9.14 19.64
C ALA A 181 -16.43 10.01 20.08
N THR A 182 -17.35 9.42 20.83
CA THR A 182 -18.27 10.18 21.66
C THR A 182 -17.42 10.84 22.72
N GLU A 183 -17.02 12.09 22.46
CA GLU A 183 -16.65 13.01 23.52
C GLU A 183 -17.82 13.05 24.51
N THR A 184 -17.52 12.62 25.72
CA THR A 184 -18.38 12.79 26.87
C THR A 184 -18.18 14.23 27.33
N ALA A 185 -19.26 15.01 27.30
CA ALA A 185 -19.43 16.23 28.07
C ALA A 185 -20.45 15.95 29.18
#